data_AF-A0A1F3SZZ2-F1
#
_entry.id   AF-A0A1F3SZZ2-F1
#
_cell.length_a   1.000
_cell.length_b   1.000
_cell.length_c   1.000
_cell.angle_alpha   90.00
_cell.angle_beta   90.00
_cell.angle_gamma   90.00
#
_symmetry.space_group_name_H-M   'P 1'
#
loop_
_entity.id
_entity.type
_entity.pdbx_description
1 polymer ?
#
loop_
_entity_poly.entity_id
_entity_poly.type
_entity_poly.pdbx_seq_one_letter_code
_entity_poly.pdbx_strand_id
1 'polypeptide(L)'
;MSLIELSRKLVSIDSSISHGTCDIAEYVSETANQMGLVAEIMHENFNGIENANVLISTKTGSSEKKLLFVSKLDTNDPGDYGRWVRTGANPFSASLDGDHMFGLGVADAKSDFACKLLALSECKEQKFGDISPVVVGTFGPASGAGAIKLIRRKKINMAGVLVGGPTQLRLASKGPGYAKVEISVPFSKQEKNYQAKHNLSEGSVSQSKIFTRQTNSMLSSDFFENPIFRLIDYLKNLPTGISIISIDGGVCADAKPDSAYLELDIIDSIQDSIIKKLIYIGEALKNLHADLKDEMILGMIRTLPEEVKISGVCKLAPTQQIKSYEEAFEKLRRGCAATEASFRIVDYKPPFETNQNGFFYNFLKDVAEELKFSAEDMLAPNCSEANVFQRLGAESIVFGPGDIGQAHASLEHVSTGDLEKAKEFYKIIMERYCQ
;
A
#
# COMPACT_ATOMS: atom_id res chain seq x y z
N MET A 1 0.60 -5.48 32.41
CA MET A 1 0.22 -6.11 31.13
C MET A 1 1.50 -6.39 30.38
N SER A 2 1.73 -7.64 29.98
CA SER A 2 2.91 -8.02 29.19
C SER A 2 2.75 -7.64 27.72
N LEU A 3 3.86 -7.63 26.95
CA LEU A 3 3.86 -7.36 25.52
C LEU A 3 3.00 -8.36 24.73
N ILE A 4 3.08 -9.63 25.09
CA ILE A 4 2.30 -10.70 24.46
C ILE A 4 0.81 -10.53 24.79
N GLU A 5 0.45 -10.25 26.04
CA GLU A 5 -0.95 -10.00 26.43
C GLU A 5 -1.55 -8.82 25.67
N LEU A 6 -0.82 -7.70 25.60
CA LEU A 6 -1.26 -6.52 24.85
C LEU A 6 -1.43 -6.86 23.37
N SER A 7 -0.43 -7.50 22.75
CA SER A 7 -0.47 -7.86 21.33
C SER A 7 -1.66 -8.77 21.01
N ARG A 8 -1.90 -9.82 21.82
CA ARG A 8 -3.07 -10.71 21.66
C ARG A 8 -4.38 -9.95 21.77
N LYS A 9 -4.45 -8.98 22.70
CA LYS A 9 -5.67 -8.18 22.88
C LYS A 9 -5.90 -7.24 21.70
N LEU A 10 -4.86 -6.62 21.13
CA LEU A 10 -4.98 -5.82 19.91
C LEU A 10 -5.43 -6.67 18.72
N VAL A 11 -4.88 -7.88 18.56
CA VAL A 11 -5.27 -8.81 17.49
C VAL A 11 -6.73 -9.25 17.63
N SER A 12 -7.24 -9.36 18.85
CA SER A 12 -8.66 -9.72 19.09
C SER A 12 -9.68 -8.68 18.68
N ILE A 13 -9.26 -7.46 18.40
CA ILE A 13 -10.13 -6.38 17.92
C ILE A 13 -10.07 -6.41 16.39
N ASP A 14 -11.20 -6.60 15.73
CA ASP A 14 -11.27 -6.46 14.28
C ASP A 14 -11.02 -4.99 13.92
N SER A 15 -10.02 -4.78 13.08
CA SER A 15 -9.69 -3.47 12.52
C SER A 15 -9.33 -3.62 11.05
N SER A 16 -9.93 -4.61 10.39
CA SER A 16 -9.81 -4.79 8.94
C SER A 16 -10.25 -3.51 8.20
N ILE A 17 -9.71 -3.30 7.00
CA ILE A 17 -10.04 -2.12 6.17
C ILE A 17 -11.56 -1.95 6.01
N SER A 18 -12.32 -3.05 5.95
CA SER A 18 -13.78 -3.05 5.85
C SER A 18 -14.50 -2.68 7.15
N HIS A 19 -13.90 -2.94 8.32
CA HIS A 19 -14.47 -2.63 9.64
C HIS A 19 -14.08 -1.23 10.15
N GLY A 20 -12.84 -0.79 9.87
CA GLY A 20 -12.29 0.49 10.32
C GLY A 20 -11.55 0.42 11.66
N THR A 21 -10.92 1.53 12.07
CA THR A 21 -9.98 1.55 13.21
C THR A 21 -10.51 2.17 14.51
N CYS A 22 -11.80 2.54 14.58
CA CYS A 22 -12.33 3.22 15.77
C CYS A 22 -12.22 2.38 17.05
N ASP A 23 -12.69 1.13 17.03
CA ASP A 23 -12.70 0.26 18.22
C ASP A 23 -11.29 0.03 18.78
N ILE A 24 -10.32 -0.22 17.90
CA ILE A 24 -8.92 -0.41 18.31
C ILE A 24 -8.30 0.89 18.82
N ALA A 25 -8.62 2.04 18.21
CA ALA A 25 -8.13 3.36 18.64
C ALA A 25 -8.66 3.75 20.04
N GLU A 26 -9.94 3.45 20.32
CA GLU A 26 -10.54 3.65 21.63
C GLU A 26 -9.88 2.75 22.68
N TYR A 27 -9.74 1.45 22.38
CA TYR A 27 -9.09 0.50 23.28
C TYR A 27 -7.64 0.90 23.63
N VAL A 28 -6.83 1.30 22.64
CA VAL A 28 -5.43 1.71 22.90
C VAL A 28 -5.36 3.04 23.64
N SER A 29 -6.30 3.96 23.40
CA SER A 29 -6.40 5.21 24.15
C SER A 29 -6.70 4.97 25.63
N GLU A 30 -7.69 4.13 25.93
CA GLU A 30 -8.00 3.73 27.31
C GLU A 30 -6.83 3.02 27.97
N THR A 31 -6.20 2.08 27.26
CA THR A 31 -5.03 1.35 27.75
C THR A 31 -3.86 2.30 28.06
N ALA A 32 -3.58 3.25 27.17
CA ALA A 32 -2.53 4.25 27.38
C ALA A 32 -2.82 5.15 28.59
N ASN A 33 -4.06 5.59 28.76
CA ASN A 33 -4.48 6.38 29.92
C ASN A 33 -4.31 5.59 31.23
N GLN A 34 -4.67 4.29 31.24
CA GLN A 34 -4.44 3.39 32.38
C GLN A 34 -2.94 3.20 32.69
N MET A 35 -2.07 3.24 31.69
CA MET A 35 -0.61 3.21 31.86
C MET A 35 -0.03 4.54 32.39
N GLY A 36 -0.85 5.60 32.46
CA GLY A 36 -0.46 6.94 32.92
C GLY A 36 0.03 7.87 31.81
N LEU A 37 -0.15 7.47 30.54
CA LEU A 37 0.14 8.29 29.37
C LEU A 37 -1.04 9.22 29.04
N VAL A 38 -0.87 10.07 28.03
CA VAL A 38 -1.93 10.94 27.48
C VAL A 38 -2.23 10.47 26.06
N ALA A 39 -3.48 10.11 25.80
CA ALA A 39 -3.93 9.73 24.48
C ALA A 39 -4.92 10.74 23.90
N GLU A 40 -4.80 11.02 22.60
CA GLU A 40 -5.72 11.82 21.82
C GLU A 40 -6.20 11.03 20.61
N ILE A 41 -7.53 10.95 20.42
CA ILE A 41 -8.15 10.28 19.28
C ILE A 41 -8.61 11.33 18.25
N MET A 42 -8.41 11.02 16.98
CA MET A 42 -8.86 11.82 15.85
C MET A 42 -9.73 10.98 14.93
N HIS A 43 -11.05 11.14 15.05
CA HIS A 43 -12.02 10.47 14.19
C HIS A 43 -12.04 11.08 12.79
N GLU A 44 -12.12 10.21 11.80
CA GLU A 44 -12.17 10.50 10.37
C GLU A 44 -13.08 9.49 9.67
N ASN A 45 -13.98 9.97 8.83
CA ASN A 45 -14.70 9.12 7.89
C ASN A 45 -13.90 9.07 6.57
N PHE A 46 -13.60 7.86 6.09
CA PHE A 46 -12.92 7.64 4.81
C PHE A 46 -13.67 6.58 4.01
N ASN A 47 -14.18 6.98 2.84
CA ASN A 47 -14.99 6.13 1.96
C ASN A 47 -16.23 5.49 2.64
N GLY A 48 -16.85 6.19 3.60
CA GLY A 48 -18.01 5.67 4.32
C GLY A 48 -17.67 4.77 5.50
N ILE A 49 -16.39 4.54 5.78
CA ILE A 49 -15.91 3.75 6.92
C ILE A 49 -15.38 4.70 7.99
N GLU A 50 -15.86 4.54 9.21
CA GLU A 50 -15.39 5.29 10.38
C GLU A 50 -14.01 4.79 10.80
N ASN A 51 -13.06 5.69 10.85
CA ASN A 51 -11.68 5.42 11.23
C ASN A 51 -11.23 6.42 12.29
N ALA A 52 -10.17 6.07 13.00
CA ALA A 52 -9.51 6.95 13.94
C ALA A 52 -8.00 6.80 13.89
N ASN A 53 -7.31 7.94 13.95
CA ASN A 53 -5.92 7.97 14.37
C ASN A 53 -5.86 8.15 15.90
N VAL A 54 -4.79 7.68 16.51
CA VAL A 54 -4.48 7.94 17.93
C VAL A 54 -3.07 8.50 18.05
N LEU A 55 -2.89 9.49 18.92
CA LEU A 55 -1.58 10.01 19.32
C LEU A 55 -1.43 9.79 20.81
N ILE A 56 -0.29 9.23 21.21
CA ILE A 56 -0.01 8.87 22.60
C ILE A 56 1.34 9.48 22.98
N SER A 57 1.35 10.27 24.04
CA SER A 57 2.55 10.92 24.58
C SER A 57 2.64 10.76 26.08
N THR A 58 3.80 11.06 26.65
CA THR A 58 3.93 11.18 28.10
C THR A 58 3.31 12.51 28.57
N LYS A 59 3.00 12.62 29.87
CA LYS A 59 2.54 13.87 30.49
C LYS A 59 3.64 14.95 30.53
N THR A 60 4.90 14.52 30.53
CA THR A 60 6.09 15.38 30.60
C THR A 60 6.56 15.86 29.23
N GLY A 61 6.11 15.23 28.14
CA GLY A 61 6.53 15.51 26.76
C GLY A 61 5.85 16.72 26.14
N SER A 62 6.13 17.94 26.63
CA SER A 62 5.58 19.18 26.07
C SER A 62 6.45 19.85 25.01
N SER A 63 7.55 19.22 24.58
CA SER A 63 8.49 19.82 23.61
C SER A 63 7.81 20.10 22.27
N GLU A 64 8.22 21.17 21.60
CA GLU A 64 7.64 21.57 20.32
C GLU A 64 7.96 20.56 19.21
N LYS A 65 9.20 20.04 19.19
CA LYS A 65 9.62 19.01 18.24
C LYS A 65 9.26 17.62 18.75
N LYS A 66 8.73 16.78 17.86
CA LYS A 66 8.29 15.42 18.15
C LYS A 66 9.07 14.40 17.33
N LEU A 67 9.49 13.31 17.97
CA LEU A 67 9.93 12.10 17.28
C LEU A 67 8.74 11.14 17.20
N LEU A 68 8.30 10.80 15.98
CA LEU A 68 7.11 10.00 15.79
C LEU A 68 7.44 8.51 15.65
N PHE A 69 6.74 7.68 16.41
CA PHE A 69 6.78 6.23 16.30
C PHE A 69 5.42 5.77 15.76
N VAL A 70 5.35 5.55 14.44
CA VAL A 70 4.10 5.34 13.72
C VAL A 70 3.88 3.86 13.45
N SER A 71 2.69 3.34 13.73
CA SER A 71 2.25 2.03 13.24
C SER A 71 0.81 2.15 12.77
N LYS A 72 0.48 1.47 11.68
CA LYS A 72 -0.92 1.31 11.29
C LYS A 72 -1.67 0.46 12.32
N LEU A 73 -2.96 0.76 12.51
CA LEU A 73 -3.86 0.00 13.36
C LEU A 73 -4.74 -0.97 12.56
N ASP A 74 -4.91 -0.71 11.26
CA ASP A 74 -5.70 -1.54 10.36
C ASP A 74 -4.93 -2.73 9.81
N THR A 75 -5.68 -3.79 9.50
CA THR A 75 -5.20 -5.00 8.82
C THR A 75 -5.92 -5.19 7.49
N ASN A 76 -5.38 -6.04 6.63
CA ASN A 76 -6.16 -6.54 5.49
C ASN A 76 -7.36 -7.35 5.98
N ASP A 77 -8.34 -7.57 5.11
CA ASP A 77 -9.43 -8.50 5.42
C ASP A 77 -8.88 -9.93 5.61
N PRO A 78 -9.42 -10.71 6.56
CA PRO A 78 -8.90 -12.03 6.91
C PRO A 78 -9.03 -13.10 5.81
N GLY A 79 -9.86 -12.84 4.79
CA GLY A 79 -10.21 -13.85 3.79
C GLY A 79 -10.94 -15.04 4.39
N ASP A 80 -10.61 -16.25 3.93
CA ASP A 80 -11.25 -17.49 4.37
C ASP A 80 -10.77 -17.92 5.76
N TYR A 81 -11.68 -17.87 6.74
CA TYR A 81 -11.46 -18.25 8.13
C TYR A 81 -10.95 -19.69 8.28
N GLY A 82 -11.38 -20.62 7.41
CA GLY A 82 -10.95 -22.01 7.43
C GLY A 82 -9.45 -22.20 7.18
N ARG A 83 -8.78 -21.22 6.57
CA ARG A 83 -7.32 -21.27 6.30
C ARG A 83 -6.47 -20.89 7.51
N TRP A 84 -7.07 -20.30 8.55
CA TRP A 84 -6.38 -19.86 9.77
C TRP A 84 -6.21 -21.01 10.76
N VAL A 85 -5.56 -22.08 10.31
CA VAL A 85 -5.43 -23.35 11.04
C VAL A 85 -4.66 -23.21 12.36
N ARG A 86 -3.74 -22.25 12.43
CA ARG A 86 -2.90 -22.00 13.62
C ARG A 86 -3.65 -21.25 14.73
N THR A 87 -4.79 -20.64 14.42
CA THR A 87 -5.59 -19.86 15.36
C THR A 87 -7.00 -20.43 15.53
N GLY A 88 -7.19 -21.71 15.23
CA GLY A 88 -8.47 -22.40 15.39
C GLY A 88 -9.57 -21.88 14.45
N ALA A 89 -9.20 -21.56 13.20
CA ALA A 89 -10.07 -20.96 12.20
C ALA A 89 -10.62 -19.57 12.59
N ASN A 90 -9.91 -18.85 13.47
CA ASN A 90 -10.25 -17.48 13.85
C ASN A 90 -9.01 -16.57 13.73
N PRO A 91 -8.92 -15.69 12.73
CA PRO A 91 -7.78 -14.77 12.52
C PRO A 91 -7.51 -13.83 13.71
N PHE A 92 -8.55 -13.48 14.47
CA PHE A 92 -8.49 -12.54 15.59
C PHE A 92 -8.19 -13.25 16.92
N SER A 93 -8.12 -14.57 16.94
CA SER A 93 -7.78 -15.34 18.14
C SER A 93 -6.30 -15.69 18.15
N ALA A 94 -5.44 -14.70 18.43
CA ALA A 94 -3.99 -14.91 18.44
C ALA A 94 -3.58 -16.11 19.32
N SER A 95 -2.79 -17.00 18.74
CA SER A 95 -2.27 -18.21 19.39
C SER A 95 -0.76 -18.14 19.53
N LEU A 96 -0.23 -18.87 20.53
CA LEU A 96 1.21 -19.04 20.73
C LEU A 96 1.54 -20.49 20.46
N ASP A 97 2.59 -20.72 19.66
CA ASP A 97 3.19 -22.02 19.47
C ASP A 97 4.71 -21.88 19.45
N GLY A 98 5.37 -22.44 20.46
CA GLY A 98 6.78 -22.21 20.74
C GLY A 98 7.09 -20.72 20.90
N ASP A 99 8.09 -20.25 20.16
CA ASP A 99 8.57 -18.86 20.19
C ASP A 99 7.82 -17.95 19.20
N HIS A 100 6.73 -18.42 18.60
CA HIS A 100 5.98 -17.68 17.59
C HIS A 100 4.54 -17.42 18.01
N MET A 101 4.08 -16.20 17.72
CA MET A 101 2.69 -15.80 17.84
C MET A 101 2.05 -15.73 16.45
N PHE A 102 0.87 -16.35 16.29
CA PHE A 102 0.12 -16.43 15.04
C PHE A 102 -1.18 -15.63 15.15
N GLY A 103 -1.60 -14.99 14.06
CA GLY A 103 -2.86 -14.24 13.98
C GLY A 103 -2.78 -13.09 12.99
N LEU A 104 -3.93 -12.54 12.62
CA LEU A 104 -3.98 -11.43 11.65
C LEU A 104 -3.46 -10.14 12.29
N GLY A 105 -2.44 -9.55 11.68
CA GLY A 105 -1.81 -8.32 12.16
C GLY A 105 -0.76 -8.53 13.23
N VAL A 106 -0.39 -9.78 13.57
CA VAL A 106 0.70 -10.03 14.53
C VAL A 106 2.05 -9.58 13.97
N ALA A 107 2.28 -9.73 12.67
CA ALA A 107 3.50 -9.30 12.00
C ALA A 107 3.36 -7.90 11.40
N ASP A 108 2.18 -7.55 10.88
CA ASP A 108 1.95 -6.26 10.23
C ASP A 108 0.55 -5.67 10.54
N ALA A 109 0.38 -4.83 11.57
CA ALA A 109 1.41 -4.20 12.39
C ALA A 109 1.03 -4.03 13.88
N LYS A 110 0.03 -4.77 14.37
CA LYS A 110 -0.53 -4.55 15.72
C LYS A 110 0.47 -4.83 16.83
N SER A 111 1.28 -5.88 16.70
CA SER A 111 2.31 -6.18 17.72
C SER A 111 3.43 -5.13 17.74
N ASP A 112 3.77 -4.54 16.58
CA ASP A 112 4.74 -3.44 16.52
C ASP A 112 4.22 -2.19 17.24
N PHE A 113 2.93 -1.87 17.09
CA PHE A 113 2.28 -0.81 17.88
C PHE A 113 2.37 -1.11 19.38
N ALA A 114 2.13 -2.37 19.80
CA ALA A 114 2.27 -2.78 21.19
C ALA A 114 3.71 -2.59 21.71
N CYS A 115 4.73 -2.92 20.91
CA CYS A 115 6.14 -2.65 21.24
C CYS A 115 6.38 -1.15 21.52
N LYS A 116 5.91 -0.27 20.62
CA LYS A 116 6.06 1.18 20.75
C LYS A 116 5.33 1.75 21.96
N LEU A 117 4.08 1.31 22.19
CA LEU A 117 3.27 1.77 23.32
C LEU A 117 3.89 1.39 24.66
N LEU A 118 4.35 0.14 24.79
CA LEU A 118 5.00 -0.31 26.03
C LEU A 118 6.35 0.36 26.25
N ALA A 119 7.17 0.54 25.21
CA ALA A 119 8.40 1.31 25.30
C ALA A 119 8.13 2.73 25.83
N LEU A 120 7.13 3.44 25.28
CA LEU A 120 6.75 4.77 25.74
C LEU A 120 6.26 4.75 27.21
N SER A 121 5.53 3.71 27.60
CA SER A 121 5.03 3.57 28.98
C SER A 121 6.16 3.37 29.99
N GLU A 122 7.26 2.72 29.60
CA GLU A 122 8.46 2.56 30.42
C GLU A 122 9.24 3.88 30.54
N CYS A 123 9.17 4.76 29.54
CA CYS A 123 9.78 6.10 29.54
C CYS A 123 8.89 7.19 30.16
N LYS A 124 7.73 6.88 30.76
CA LYS A 124 6.71 7.90 31.12
C LYS A 124 7.16 8.96 32.13
N GLU A 125 8.09 8.63 33.02
CA GLU A 125 8.64 9.52 34.04
C GLU A 125 9.90 10.26 33.56
N GLN A 126 10.38 9.94 32.35
CA GLN A 126 11.56 10.57 31.80
C GLN A 126 11.28 12.04 31.48
N LYS A 127 12.29 12.87 31.73
CA LYS A 127 12.35 14.23 31.21
C LYS A 127 12.98 14.18 29.83
N PHE A 128 12.23 14.65 28.86
CA PHE A 128 12.70 14.80 27.48
C PHE A 128 13.27 16.20 27.29
N GLY A 129 14.29 16.31 26.44
CA GLY A 129 14.88 17.58 26.04
C GLY A 129 14.00 18.32 25.03
N ASP A 130 14.63 18.85 23.98
CA ASP A 130 13.94 19.64 22.94
C ASP A 130 13.05 18.77 22.03
N ILE A 131 13.20 17.45 22.07
CA ILE A 131 12.45 16.48 21.28
C ILE A 131 11.70 15.57 22.24
N SER A 132 10.42 15.32 21.99
CA SER A 132 9.64 14.36 22.78
C SER A 132 9.07 13.22 21.91
N PRO A 133 9.04 11.98 22.41
CA PRO A 133 8.50 10.86 21.66
C PRO A 133 6.96 10.89 21.65
N VAL A 134 6.38 10.55 20.51
CA VAL A 134 4.93 10.36 20.35
C VAL A 134 4.68 9.07 19.58
N VAL A 135 3.91 8.17 20.18
CA VAL A 135 3.43 6.96 19.51
C VAL A 135 2.17 7.30 18.75
N VAL A 136 2.10 6.92 17.49
CA VAL A 136 0.98 7.26 16.59
C VAL A 136 0.41 5.98 16.00
N GLY A 137 -0.88 5.77 16.19
CA GLY A 137 -1.65 4.74 15.50
C GLY A 137 -2.43 5.38 14.35
N THR A 138 -2.25 4.88 13.13
CA THR A 138 -2.88 5.42 11.92
C THR A 138 -3.81 4.42 11.23
N PHE A 139 -4.54 4.88 10.22
CA PHE A 139 -5.37 4.02 9.36
C PHE A 139 -5.05 4.23 7.87
N GLY A 140 -5.36 3.23 7.05
CA GLY A 140 -5.31 3.33 5.59
C GLY A 140 -3.89 3.54 5.07
N PRO A 141 -2.91 2.67 5.38
CA PRO A 141 -1.50 2.84 5.01
C PRO A 141 -1.31 2.89 3.48
N ALA A 142 -2.09 2.12 2.74
CA ALA A 142 -2.02 2.07 1.27
C ALA A 142 -2.40 3.43 0.64
N SER A 143 -3.47 4.06 1.14
CA SER A 143 -3.88 5.39 0.70
C SER A 143 -3.06 6.50 1.37
N GLY A 144 -2.44 6.23 2.52
CA GLY A 144 -1.80 7.22 3.38
C GLY A 144 -2.79 8.18 4.03
N ALA A 145 -4.09 7.85 4.04
CA ALA A 145 -5.14 8.77 4.46
C ALA A 145 -4.97 9.21 5.92
N GLY A 146 -4.70 8.26 6.84
CA GLY A 146 -4.48 8.55 8.25
C GLY A 146 -3.33 9.54 8.46
N ALA A 147 -2.15 9.24 7.93
CA ALA A 147 -0.98 10.13 8.01
C ALA A 147 -1.25 11.52 7.40
N ILE A 148 -1.88 11.61 6.23
CA ILE A 148 -2.20 12.90 5.59
C ILE A 148 -3.14 13.73 6.47
N LYS A 149 -4.19 13.12 7.03
CA LYS A 149 -5.16 13.80 7.90
C LYS A 149 -4.53 14.25 9.21
N LEU A 150 -3.70 13.40 9.81
CA LEU A 150 -2.94 13.70 11.02
C LEU A 150 -2.13 15.00 10.84
N ILE A 151 -1.30 15.04 9.80
CA ILE A 151 -0.37 16.14 9.59
C ILE A 151 -1.13 17.44 9.28
N ARG A 152 -2.17 17.36 8.45
CA ARG A 152 -3.00 18.52 8.10
C ARG A 152 -3.68 19.16 9.31
N ARG A 153 -4.19 18.35 10.25
CA ARG A 153 -4.91 18.85 11.42
C ARG A 153 -3.97 19.28 12.55
N LYS A 154 -2.89 18.55 12.79
CA LYS A 154 -2.02 18.75 13.96
C LYS A 154 -0.82 19.65 13.74
N LYS A 155 -0.37 19.83 12.48
CA LYS A 155 0.84 20.61 12.15
C LYS A 155 2.03 20.23 13.04
N ILE A 156 2.29 18.92 13.14
CA ILE A 156 3.35 18.38 14.00
C ILE A 156 4.71 18.82 13.47
N ASN A 157 5.53 19.42 14.34
CA ASN A 157 6.93 19.71 14.05
C ASN A 157 7.77 18.45 14.27
N MET A 158 8.15 17.77 13.19
CA MET A 158 8.76 16.44 13.24
C MET A 158 10.29 16.52 13.25
N ALA A 159 10.92 15.90 14.25
CA ALA A 159 12.37 15.69 14.28
C ALA A 159 12.79 14.46 13.46
N GLY A 160 11.89 13.49 13.32
CA GLY A 160 12.09 12.25 12.56
C GLY A 160 10.86 11.35 12.72
N VAL A 161 10.78 10.30 11.90
CA VAL A 161 9.68 9.33 11.92
C VAL A 161 10.22 7.91 11.80
N LEU A 162 9.87 7.06 12.77
CA LEU A 162 10.06 5.62 12.74
C LEU A 162 8.73 4.94 12.40
N VAL A 163 8.61 4.45 11.18
CA VAL A 163 7.42 3.77 10.68
C VAL A 163 7.57 2.27 10.91
N GLY A 164 6.54 1.66 11.49
CA GLY A 164 6.46 0.22 11.70
C GLY A 164 6.38 -0.54 10.39
N GLY A 165 7.10 -1.65 10.29
CA GLY A 165 6.95 -2.58 9.19
C GLY A 165 7.72 -3.88 9.44
N PRO A 166 7.32 -5.00 8.82
CA PRO A 166 7.94 -6.29 9.03
C PRO A 166 9.30 -6.38 8.29
N THR A 167 10.33 -5.77 8.88
CA THR A 167 11.69 -5.65 8.32
C THR A 167 12.70 -6.62 8.93
N GLN A 168 12.24 -7.60 9.69
CA GLN A 168 13.09 -8.58 10.38
C GLN A 168 14.14 -7.90 11.27
N LEU A 169 13.74 -6.83 11.97
CA LEU A 169 14.64 -6.00 12.80
C LEU A 169 15.80 -5.35 12.04
N ARG A 170 15.64 -5.10 10.74
CA ARG A 170 16.59 -4.32 9.94
C ARG A 170 16.06 -2.93 9.69
N LEU A 171 16.96 -1.95 9.67
CA LEU A 171 16.60 -0.61 9.22
C LEU A 171 16.28 -0.66 7.72
N ALA A 172 15.31 0.15 7.32
CA ALA A 172 15.03 0.43 5.92
C ALA A 172 14.96 1.95 5.72
N SER A 173 16.08 2.53 5.31
CA SER A 173 16.19 3.97 5.01
C SER A 173 15.66 4.35 3.64
N LYS A 174 15.40 3.38 2.77
CA LYS A 174 14.86 3.59 1.41
C LYS A 174 13.68 2.67 1.17
N GLY A 175 12.73 3.12 0.36
CA GLY A 175 11.59 2.30 -0.02
C GLY A 175 10.97 2.68 -1.34
N PRO A 176 10.24 1.75 -1.97
CA PRO A 176 9.60 2.00 -3.25
C PRO A 176 8.48 3.03 -3.10
N GLY A 177 8.28 3.81 -4.15
CA GLY A 177 7.09 4.61 -4.34
C GLY A 177 5.97 3.82 -5.03
N TYR A 178 4.83 4.49 -5.16
CA TYR A 178 3.60 3.95 -5.70
C TYR A 178 2.89 5.00 -6.54
N ALA A 179 2.47 4.64 -7.75
CA ALA A 179 1.60 5.45 -8.57
C ALA A 179 0.43 4.62 -9.12
N LYS A 180 -0.80 4.99 -8.78
CA LYS A 180 -2.00 4.42 -9.39
C LYS A 180 -2.35 5.23 -10.62
N VAL A 181 -2.35 4.57 -11.77
CA VAL A 181 -2.61 5.20 -13.07
C VAL A 181 -3.95 4.75 -13.64
N GLU A 182 -4.58 5.66 -14.37
CA GLU A 182 -5.85 5.40 -15.03
C GLU A 182 -5.87 6.06 -16.41
N ILE A 183 -6.30 5.29 -17.40
CA ILE A 183 -6.46 5.72 -18.79
C ILE A 183 -7.93 5.51 -19.18
N SER A 184 -8.56 6.55 -19.69
CA SER A 184 -9.93 6.52 -20.20
C SER A 184 -9.90 6.73 -21.71
N VAL A 185 -10.38 5.73 -22.47
CA VAL A 185 -10.34 5.68 -23.93
C VAL A 185 -11.76 5.81 -24.47
N PRO A 186 -12.14 6.96 -25.07
CA PRO A 186 -13.52 7.18 -25.47
C PRO A 186 -13.89 6.40 -26.74
N PHE A 187 -15.11 5.86 -26.78
CA PHE A 187 -15.70 5.33 -28.01
C PHE A 187 -16.00 6.47 -29.00
N SER A 188 -15.92 6.17 -30.30
CA SER A 188 -16.38 7.11 -31.32
C SER A 188 -17.90 7.23 -31.32
N LYS A 189 -18.44 8.32 -31.89
CA LYS A 189 -19.90 8.49 -32.02
C LYS A 189 -20.54 7.36 -32.84
N GLN A 190 -19.82 6.80 -33.81
CA GLN A 190 -20.28 5.69 -34.64
C GLN A 190 -20.42 4.41 -33.81
N GLU A 191 -19.43 4.11 -32.96
CA GLU A 191 -19.45 2.94 -32.07
C GLU A 191 -20.57 3.03 -31.04
N LYS A 192 -20.75 4.20 -30.42
CA LYS A 192 -21.85 4.43 -29.45
C LYS A 192 -23.22 4.20 -30.08
N ASN A 193 -23.44 4.76 -31.27
CA ASN A 193 -24.68 4.56 -32.02
C ASN A 193 -24.89 3.11 -32.43
N TYR A 194 -23.81 2.40 -32.78
CA TYR A 194 -23.87 0.97 -33.10
C TYR A 194 -24.26 0.15 -31.89
N GLN A 195 -23.56 0.30 -30.76
CA GLN A 195 -23.85 -0.41 -29.51
C GLN A 195 -25.30 -0.16 -29.05
N ALA A 196 -25.78 1.08 -29.12
CA ALA A 196 -27.17 1.41 -28.77
C ALA A 196 -28.20 0.67 -29.65
N LYS A 197 -27.91 0.51 -30.96
CA LYS A 197 -28.76 -0.25 -31.89
C LYS A 197 -28.64 -1.76 -31.67
N HIS A 198 -27.43 -2.26 -31.48
CA HIS A 198 -27.13 -3.67 -31.22
C HIS A 198 -27.83 -4.18 -29.95
N ASN A 199 -27.92 -3.34 -28.91
CA ASN A 199 -28.64 -3.66 -27.67
C ASN A 199 -30.15 -3.82 -27.86
N LEU A 200 -30.70 -3.31 -28.96
CA LEU A 200 -32.13 -3.35 -29.28
C LEU A 200 -32.44 -4.29 -30.46
N SER A 201 -31.45 -4.93 -31.07
CA SER A 201 -31.64 -5.80 -32.24
C SER A 201 -31.99 -7.22 -31.85
N GLU A 202 -32.98 -7.81 -32.50
CA GLU A 202 -33.28 -9.24 -32.42
C GLU A 202 -32.30 -10.03 -33.31
N GLY A 203 -31.60 -11.02 -32.74
CA GLY A 203 -30.74 -11.94 -33.51
C GLY A 203 -29.30 -11.47 -33.74
N SER A 204 -28.82 -10.45 -33.02
CA SER A 204 -27.39 -10.09 -32.99
C SER A 204 -26.54 -11.26 -32.48
N VAL A 205 -25.45 -11.57 -33.18
CA VAL A 205 -24.50 -12.64 -32.80
C VAL A 205 -23.15 -12.00 -32.55
N SER A 206 -22.75 -11.90 -31.28
CA SER A 206 -21.40 -11.51 -30.89
C SER A 206 -20.49 -12.73 -30.74
N GLN A 207 -19.19 -12.49 -30.86
CA GLN A 207 -18.15 -13.49 -30.57
C GLN A 207 -17.39 -13.09 -29.32
N SER A 208 -17.25 -14.03 -28.39
CA SER A 208 -16.49 -13.85 -27.16
C SER A 208 -15.14 -14.56 -27.22
N LYS A 209 -14.11 -13.94 -26.67
CA LYS A 209 -12.80 -14.54 -26.46
C LYS A 209 -12.31 -14.26 -25.04
N ILE A 210 -11.80 -15.30 -24.38
CA ILE A 210 -11.23 -15.22 -23.04
C ILE A 210 -9.72 -15.37 -23.13
N PHE A 211 -9.00 -14.50 -22.44
CA PHE A 211 -7.58 -14.53 -22.23
C PHE A 211 -7.34 -14.92 -20.78
N THR A 212 -6.69 -16.04 -20.53
CA THR A 212 -6.25 -16.44 -19.19
C THR A 212 -4.76 -16.22 -19.03
N ARG A 213 -4.35 -16.03 -17.78
CA ARG A 213 -2.93 -15.94 -17.45
C ARG A 213 -2.26 -17.27 -17.81
N GLN A 214 -1.20 -17.20 -18.61
CA GLN A 214 -0.37 -18.36 -18.94
C GLN A 214 0.93 -18.22 -18.18
N THR A 215 1.21 -19.15 -17.27
CA THR A 215 2.52 -19.25 -16.61
C THR A 215 3.42 -20.09 -17.50
N ASN A 216 4.02 -19.50 -18.54
CA ASN A 216 5.01 -20.21 -19.33
C ASN A 216 6.38 -19.93 -18.73
N SER A 217 6.89 -20.93 -18.01
CA SER A 217 8.27 -20.92 -17.51
C SER A 217 9.22 -20.71 -18.69
N MET A 218 10.08 -19.69 -18.55
CA MET A 218 11.27 -19.35 -19.34
C MET A 218 11.10 -18.09 -20.23
N LEU A 219 11.57 -16.95 -19.70
CA LEU A 219 12.08 -15.76 -20.42
C LEU A 219 11.13 -14.60 -20.82
N SER A 220 9.82 -14.61 -20.53
CA SER A 220 8.99 -13.41 -20.68
C SER A 220 8.81 -12.65 -19.36
N SER A 221 8.88 -11.31 -19.38
CA SER A 221 8.49 -10.52 -18.21
C SER A 221 7.01 -10.77 -17.89
N ASP A 222 6.67 -10.80 -16.59
CA ASP A 222 5.31 -11.02 -16.05
C ASP A 222 4.22 -10.15 -16.71
N PHE A 223 4.62 -9.02 -17.29
CA PHE A 223 3.74 -8.10 -17.98
C PHE A 223 3.23 -8.63 -19.33
N PHE A 224 4.06 -9.36 -20.08
CA PHE A 224 3.62 -9.96 -21.35
C PHE A 224 2.70 -11.17 -21.13
N GLU A 225 2.77 -11.80 -19.96
CA GLU A 225 1.83 -12.85 -19.54
C GLU A 225 0.47 -12.28 -19.07
N ASN A 226 0.40 -10.96 -18.83
CA ASN A 226 -0.81 -10.31 -18.34
C ASN A 226 -1.96 -10.44 -19.36
N PRO A 227 -3.12 -11.02 -18.97
CA PRO A 227 -4.27 -11.19 -19.85
C PRO A 227 -4.76 -9.91 -20.54
N ILE A 228 -4.71 -8.76 -19.84
CA ILE A 228 -5.13 -7.47 -20.39
C ILE A 228 -4.17 -7.04 -21.51
N PHE A 229 -2.87 -7.19 -21.29
CA PHE A 229 -1.87 -6.86 -22.32
C PHE A 229 -2.02 -7.77 -23.54
N ARG A 230 -2.19 -9.08 -23.32
CA ARG A 230 -2.41 -10.05 -24.41
C ARG A 230 -3.69 -9.78 -25.19
N LEU A 231 -4.75 -9.33 -24.53
CA LEU A 231 -5.98 -8.89 -25.18
C LEU A 231 -5.71 -7.70 -26.09
N ILE A 232 -5.03 -6.66 -25.59
CA ILE A 232 -4.67 -5.47 -26.40
C ILE A 232 -3.76 -5.86 -27.58
N ASP A 233 -2.79 -6.74 -27.37
CA ASP A 233 -1.91 -7.23 -28.43
C ASP A 233 -2.67 -8.06 -29.48
N TYR A 234 -3.67 -8.85 -29.05
CA TYR A 234 -4.55 -9.57 -29.97
C TYR A 234 -5.36 -8.64 -30.88
N LEU A 235 -5.75 -7.45 -30.40
CA LEU A 235 -6.48 -6.47 -31.21
C LEU A 235 -5.70 -6.05 -32.47
N LYS A 236 -4.37 -6.12 -32.47
CA LYS A 236 -3.52 -5.80 -33.64
C LYS A 236 -3.73 -6.75 -34.81
N ASN A 237 -4.14 -7.98 -34.52
CA ASN A 237 -4.32 -9.04 -35.51
C ASN A 237 -5.76 -9.14 -36.00
N LEU A 238 -6.66 -8.29 -35.51
CA LEU A 238 -8.04 -8.26 -35.93
C LEU A 238 -8.20 -7.56 -37.30
N PRO A 239 -9.05 -8.09 -38.19
CA PRO A 239 -9.37 -7.41 -39.45
C PRO A 239 -10.13 -6.10 -39.22
N THR A 240 -10.17 -5.24 -40.23
CA THR A 240 -11.03 -4.05 -40.23
C THR A 240 -12.51 -4.44 -40.24
N GLY A 241 -13.39 -3.60 -39.67
CA GLY A 241 -14.83 -3.88 -39.62
C GLY A 241 -15.24 -4.70 -38.40
N ILE A 242 -14.59 -4.45 -37.27
CA ILE A 242 -14.94 -5.06 -35.98
C ILE A 242 -15.34 -3.95 -35.02
N SER A 243 -16.45 -4.16 -34.31
CA SER A 243 -16.85 -3.36 -33.16
C SER A 243 -16.55 -4.11 -31.87
N ILE A 244 -16.02 -3.40 -30.88
CA ILE A 244 -15.94 -3.91 -29.52
C ILE A 244 -17.29 -3.68 -28.84
N ILE A 245 -17.91 -4.76 -28.37
CA ILE A 245 -19.12 -4.72 -27.54
C ILE A 245 -18.72 -4.53 -26.08
N SER A 246 -17.80 -5.36 -25.58
CA SER A 246 -17.33 -5.29 -24.20
C SER A 246 -15.89 -5.78 -24.06
N ILE A 247 -15.15 -5.17 -23.14
CA ILE A 247 -13.82 -5.57 -22.70
C ILE A 247 -13.80 -5.47 -21.18
N ASP A 248 -13.62 -6.60 -20.51
CA ASP A 248 -13.60 -6.66 -19.06
C ASP A 248 -12.48 -7.58 -18.59
N GLY A 249 -11.69 -7.15 -17.63
CA GLY A 249 -10.59 -7.95 -17.11
C GLY A 249 -10.10 -7.45 -15.77
N GLY A 250 -9.75 -8.39 -14.91
CA GLY A 250 -9.29 -8.11 -13.56
C GLY A 250 -10.34 -7.58 -12.58
N VAL A 251 -9.92 -7.44 -11.33
CA VAL A 251 -10.81 -7.07 -10.20
C VAL A 251 -10.42 -5.70 -9.63
N CYS A 252 -9.12 -5.45 -9.46
CA CYS A 252 -8.59 -4.20 -8.92
C CYS A 252 -7.28 -3.81 -9.62
N ALA A 253 -6.91 -2.53 -9.51
CA ALA A 253 -5.80 -1.95 -10.28
C ALA A 253 -4.41 -2.45 -9.85
N ASP A 254 -4.28 -2.93 -8.62
CA ASP A 254 -3.05 -3.37 -7.95
C ASP A 254 -2.87 -4.89 -7.93
N ALA A 255 -3.90 -5.67 -8.28
CA ALA A 255 -3.78 -7.12 -8.43
C ALA A 255 -3.50 -7.51 -9.88
N LYS A 256 -2.73 -8.59 -10.06
CA LYS A 256 -2.54 -9.19 -11.38
C LYS A 256 -3.85 -9.88 -11.79
N PRO A 257 -4.40 -9.58 -12.99
CA PRO A 257 -5.65 -10.17 -13.43
C PRO A 257 -5.43 -11.64 -13.84
N ASP A 258 -6.34 -12.52 -13.41
CA ASP A 258 -6.32 -13.94 -13.83
C ASP A 258 -6.87 -14.14 -15.25
N SER A 259 -7.81 -13.27 -15.64
CA SER A 259 -8.41 -13.30 -16.96
C SER A 259 -8.83 -11.92 -17.48
N ALA A 260 -8.97 -11.84 -18.79
CA ALA A 260 -9.61 -10.76 -19.51
C ALA A 260 -10.54 -11.33 -20.59
N TYR A 261 -11.66 -10.67 -20.80
CA TYR A 261 -12.75 -11.03 -21.68
C TYR A 261 -12.89 -9.96 -22.75
N LEU A 262 -13.10 -10.40 -23.99
CA LEU A 262 -13.31 -9.55 -25.15
C LEU A 262 -14.55 -10.05 -25.90
N GLU A 263 -15.51 -9.18 -26.12
CA GLU A 263 -16.69 -9.43 -26.95
C GLU A 263 -16.68 -8.50 -28.15
N LEU A 264 -16.83 -9.10 -29.33
CA LEU A 264 -16.72 -8.44 -30.61
C LEU A 264 -17.91 -8.75 -31.49
N ASP A 265 -18.21 -7.80 -32.39
CA ASP A 265 -19.17 -8.00 -33.45
C ASP A 265 -18.57 -7.55 -34.80
N ILE A 266 -18.95 -8.22 -35.88
CA ILE A 266 -18.45 -7.95 -37.23
C ILE A 266 -19.45 -7.01 -37.91
N ILE A 267 -18.95 -5.88 -38.37
CA ILE A 267 -19.78 -4.81 -38.91
C ILE A 267 -19.16 -4.20 -40.17
N ASP A 268 -19.98 -3.49 -40.93
CA ASP A 268 -19.49 -2.65 -42.02
C ASP A 268 -18.55 -1.56 -41.46
N SER A 269 -17.38 -1.44 -42.09
CA SER A 269 -16.22 -0.67 -41.65
C SER A 269 -16.51 0.57 -40.79
N ILE A 270 -16.05 0.56 -39.52
CA ILE A 270 -15.92 1.78 -38.72
C ILE A 270 -14.60 2.48 -39.08
N GLN A 271 -14.69 3.76 -39.47
CA GLN A 271 -13.51 4.54 -39.85
C GLN A 271 -12.64 4.90 -38.64
N ASP A 272 -13.28 5.32 -37.56
CA ASP A 272 -12.66 5.72 -36.29
C ASP A 272 -13.07 4.74 -35.18
N SER A 273 -12.30 3.66 -35.05
CA SER A 273 -12.55 2.62 -34.05
C SER A 273 -11.66 2.78 -32.83
N ILE A 274 -12.24 2.53 -31.66
CA ILE A 274 -11.53 2.42 -30.39
C ILE A 274 -10.39 1.40 -30.43
N ILE A 275 -10.46 0.38 -31.32
CA ILE A 275 -9.38 -0.60 -31.53
C ILE A 275 -8.05 0.10 -31.84
N LYS A 276 -8.06 1.09 -32.74
CA LYS A 276 -6.84 1.84 -33.11
C LYS A 276 -6.28 2.60 -31.91
N LYS A 277 -7.16 3.20 -31.10
CA LYS A 277 -6.81 3.94 -29.88
C LYS A 277 -6.19 2.99 -28.84
N LEU A 278 -6.82 1.83 -28.61
CA LEU A 278 -6.34 0.81 -27.67
C LEU A 278 -4.98 0.22 -28.09
N ILE A 279 -4.76 -0.03 -29.38
CA ILE A 279 -3.46 -0.50 -29.90
C ILE A 279 -2.36 0.53 -29.62
N TYR A 280 -2.62 1.81 -29.91
CA TYR A 280 -1.66 2.88 -29.68
C TYR A 280 -1.33 3.03 -28.18
N ILE A 281 -2.35 2.96 -27.32
CA ILE A 281 -2.18 2.98 -25.87
C ILE A 281 -1.42 1.75 -25.38
N GLY A 282 -1.65 0.57 -25.96
CA GLY A 282 -0.89 -0.65 -25.66
C GLY A 282 0.60 -0.47 -25.90
N GLU A 283 1.01 0.16 -27.00
CA GLU A 283 2.42 0.50 -27.27
C GLU A 283 2.95 1.54 -26.27
N ALA A 284 2.17 2.57 -25.94
CA ALA A 284 2.56 3.56 -24.93
C ALA A 284 2.76 2.93 -23.54
N LEU A 285 1.90 1.99 -23.16
CA LEU A 285 2.02 1.21 -21.92
C LEU A 285 3.24 0.30 -21.92
N LYS A 286 3.57 -0.32 -23.05
CA LYS A 286 4.78 -1.13 -23.21
C LYS A 286 6.05 -0.29 -23.05
N ASN A 287 6.08 0.92 -23.61
CA ASN A 287 7.18 1.86 -23.42
C ASN A 287 7.30 2.31 -21.96
N LEU A 288 6.18 2.61 -21.29
CA LEU A 288 6.18 2.93 -19.87
C LEU A 288 6.72 1.77 -19.03
N HIS A 289 6.29 0.53 -19.31
CA HIS A 289 6.79 -0.67 -18.62
C HIS A 289 8.32 -0.81 -18.74
N ALA A 290 8.87 -0.56 -19.93
CA ALA A 290 10.32 -0.56 -20.16
C ALA A 290 11.03 0.57 -19.41
N ASP A 291 10.51 1.80 -19.45
CA ASP A 291 11.03 2.96 -18.71
C ASP A 291 11.05 2.67 -17.18
N LEU A 292 10.06 1.91 -16.68
CA LEU A 292 9.92 1.51 -15.27
C LEU A 292 10.66 0.21 -14.89
N LYS A 293 11.42 -0.42 -15.81
CA LYS A 293 12.15 -1.68 -15.57
C LYS A 293 11.28 -2.79 -14.99
N ASP A 294 10.15 -3.04 -15.65
CA ASP A 294 9.20 -4.10 -15.36
C ASP A 294 8.34 -3.94 -14.09
N GLU A 295 8.40 -2.80 -13.41
CA GLU A 295 7.65 -2.53 -12.18
C GLU A 295 6.21 -1.98 -12.41
N MET A 296 5.51 -2.48 -13.43
CA MET A 296 4.14 -2.06 -13.75
C MET A 296 3.16 -3.24 -13.77
N ILE A 297 2.02 -3.06 -13.11
CA ILE A 297 0.89 -3.99 -13.12
C ILE A 297 -0.29 -3.31 -13.81
N LEU A 298 -0.79 -3.94 -14.88
CA LEU A 298 -2.10 -3.62 -15.45
C LEU A 298 -3.14 -4.50 -14.75
N GLY A 299 -3.89 -3.93 -13.83
CA GLY A 299 -4.76 -4.69 -12.95
C GLY A 299 -6.21 -4.79 -13.41
N MET A 300 -6.70 -3.79 -14.14
CA MET A 300 -8.11 -3.75 -14.54
C MET A 300 -8.30 -3.09 -15.91
N ILE A 301 -9.21 -3.66 -16.69
CA ILE A 301 -9.80 -3.04 -17.88
C ILE A 301 -11.31 -3.24 -17.83
N ARG A 302 -12.10 -2.21 -18.12
CA ARG A 302 -13.57 -2.30 -18.15
C ARG A 302 -14.19 -1.44 -19.23
N THR A 303 -15.26 -1.95 -19.82
CA THR A 303 -16.13 -1.16 -20.69
C THR A 303 -17.15 -0.39 -19.85
N LEU A 304 -17.19 0.92 -20.07
CA LEU A 304 -18.24 1.83 -19.59
C LEU A 304 -19.04 2.30 -20.81
N PRO A 305 -20.24 2.89 -20.63
CA PRO A 305 -21.09 3.31 -21.76
C PRO A 305 -20.41 4.26 -22.76
N GLU A 306 -19.49 5.10 -22.28
CA GLU A 306 -18.86 6.14 -23.10
C GLU A 306 -17.39 5.86 -23.44
N GLU A 307 -16.74 4.93 -22.72
CA GLU A 307 -15.29 4.72 -22.76
C GLU A 307 -14.88 3.32 -22.32
N VAL A 308 -13.67 2.89 -22.71
CA VAL A 308 -12.96 1.78 -22.08
C VAL A 308 -11.95 2.35 -21.10
N LYS A 309 -12.00 1.84 -19.87
CA LYS A 309 -11.20 2.31 -18.75
C LYS A 309 -10.13 1.28 -18.39
N ILE A 310 -8.87 1.70 -18.40
CA ILE A 310 -7.72 0.88 -18.03
C ILE A 310 -7.14 1.44 -16.73
N SER A 311 -6.86 0.58 -15.76
CA SER A 311 -6.24 0.97 -14.49
C SER A 311 -5.09 0.04 -14.13
N GLY A 312 -4.05 0.63 -13.57
CA GLY A 312 -2.86 -0.11 -13.15
C GLY A 312 -2.11 0.59 -12.04
N VAL A 313 -1.05 -0.06 -11.59
CA VAL A 313 -0.12 0.46 -10.59
C VAL A 313 1.30 0.38 -11.13
N CYS A 314 2.05 1.44 -10.91
CA CYS A 314 3.48 1.51 -11.13
C CYS A 314 4.17 1.53 -9.76
N LYS A 315 5.04 0.55 -9.51
CA LYS A 315 5.98 0.58 -8.40
C LYS A 315 7.19 1.39 -8.85
N LEU A 316 7.65 2.29 -7.97
CA LEU A 316 8.71 3.26 -8.29
C LEU A 316 9.94 2.90 -7.47
N ALA A 317 10.96 2.30 -8.07
CA ALA A 317 12.23 2.07 -7.39
C ALA A 317 12.88 3.37 -6.85
N PRO A 318 13.48 3.35 -5.64
CA PRO A 318 14.18 4.52 -5.11
C PRO A 318 15.50 4.83 -5.83
N THR A 319 16.00 3.91 -6.67
CA THR A 319 17.28 4.08 -7.38
C THR A 319 17.19 5.00 -8.60
N GLN A 320 15.98 5.31 -9.08
CA GLN A 320 15.77 6.26 -10.17
C GLN A 320 15.41 7.63 -9.61
N GLN A 321 15.90 8.69 -10.26
CA GLN A 321 15.52 10.05 -9.89
C GLN A 321 14.03 10.28 -10.17
N ILE A 322 13.34 10.98 -9.26
CA ILE A 322 11.91 11.31 -9.36
C ILE A 322 11.55 11.92 -10.73
N LYS A 323 12.43 12.78 -11.29
CA LYS A 323 12.25 13.39 -12.62
C LYS A 323 12.08 12.38 -13.74
N SER A 324 12.75 11.22 -13.65
CA SER A 324 12.64 10.15 -14.64
C SER A 324 11.21 9.60 -14.72
N TYR A 325 10.54 9.47 -13.57
CA TYR A 325 9.15 8.99 -13.50
C TYR A 325 8.16 10.02 -14.05
N GLU A 326 8.35 11.29 -13.71
CA GLU A 326 7.53 12.39 -14.24
C GLU A 326 7.63 12.48 -15.76
N GLU A 327 8.84 12.35 -16.32
CA GLU A 327 9.05 12.32 -17.77
C GLU A 327 8.37 11.12 -18.42
N ALA A 328 8.45 9.92 -17.82
CA ALA A 328 7.80 8.73 -18.34
C ALA A 328 6.26 8.87 -18.34
N PHE A 329 5.68 9.41 -17.26
CA PHE A 329 4.24 9.69 -17.19
C PHE A 329 3.80 10.77 -18.17
N GLU A 330 4.63 11.79 -18.42
CA GLU A 330 4.34 12.82 -19.42
C GLU A 330 4.41 12.29 -20.86
N LYS A 331 5.32 11.35 -21.16
CA LYS A 331 5.30 10.63 -22.45
C LYS A 331 3.97 9.88 -22.64
N LEU A 332 3.53 9.14 -21.62
CA LEU A 332 2.25 8.42 -21.67
C LEU A 332 1.06 9.39 -21.81
N ARG A 333 1.07 10.51 -21.08
CA ARG A 333 0.04 11.55 -21.18
C ARG A 333 -0.08 12.11 -22.60
N ARG A 334 1.05 12.44 -23.24
CA ARG A 334 1.07 12.89 -24.64
C ARG A 334 0.56 11.82 -25.61
N GLY A 335 0.96 10.57 -25.38
CA GLY A 335 0.47 9.43 -26.18
C GLY A 335 -1.05 9.26 -26.07
N CYS A 336 -1.61 9.35 -24.86
CA CYS A 336 -3.06 9.28 -24.67
C CYS A 336 -3.78 10.44 -25.38
N ALA A 337 -3.27 11.68 -25.21
CA ALA A 337 -3.87 12.87 -25.81
C ALA A 337 -3.91 12.81 -27.35
N ALA A 338 -2.94 12.17 -28.00
CA ALA A 338 -2.91 11.96 -29.45
C ALA A 338 -4.06 11.07 -29.96
N THR A 339 -4.74 10.34 -29.07
CA THR A 339 -5.85 9.42 -29.39
C THR A 339 -7.19 9.87 -28.80
N GLU A 340 -7.28 11.11 -28.30
CA GLU A 340 -8.41 11.63 -27.51
C GLU A 340 -8.64 10.90 -26.18
N ALA A 341 -7.75 9.99 -25.79
CA ALA A 341 -7.78 9.35 -24.49
C ALA A 341 -7.24 10.30 -23.41
N SER A 342 -7.74 10.13 -22.18
CA SER A 342 -7.23 10.87 -21.03
C SER A 342 -6.40 9.96 -20.14
N PHE A 343 -5.32 10.52 -19.58
CA PHE A 343 -4.46 9.87 -18.60
C PHE A 343 -4.48 10.67 -17.30
N ARG A 344 -4.69 9.98 -16.18
CA ARG A 344 -4.61 10.58 -14.86
C ARG A 344 -3.86 9.68 -13.89
N ILE A 345 -3.11 10.31 -13.00
CA ILE A 345 -2.54 9.66 -11.83
C ILE A 345 -3.54 9.87 -10.69
N VAL A 346 -4.13 8.77 -10.21
CA VAL A 346 -5.19 8.78 -9.20
C VAL A 346 -4.60 8.89 -7.79
N ASP A 347 -3.45 8.26 -7.57
CA ASP A 347 -2.70 8.31 -6.32
C ASP A 347 -1.21 8.28 -6.64
N TYR A 348 -0.43 9.11 -5.95
CA TYR A 348 1.01 9.26 -6.19
C TYR A 348 1.76 9.46 -4.89
N LYS A 349 2.63 8.50 -4.59
CA LYS A 349 3.57 8.50 -3.47
C LYS A 349 4.97 8.28 -4.03
N PRO A 350 5.83 9.30 -4.09
CA PRO A 350 7.18 9.11 -4.60
C PRO A 350 7.97 8.13 -3.70
N PRO A 351 9.03 7.50 -4.23
CA PRO A 351 9.96 6.74 -3.40
C PRO A 351 10.51 7.60 -2.26
N PHE A 352 10.88 6.95 -1.17
CA PHE A 352 11.45 7.61 -0.01
C PHE A 352 12.91 7.14 0.15
N GLU A 353 13.75 8.03 0.62
CA GLU A 353 15.18 7.86 0.87
C GLU A 353 15.60 8.83 1.97
N THR A 354 16.05 8.29 3.10
CA THR A 354 16.59 9.06 4.22
C THR A 354 18.07 9.33 4.04
N ASN A 355 18.53 10.48 4.52
CA ASN A 355 19.93 10.86 4.46
C ASN A 355 20.77 9.94 5.36
N GLN A 356 21.49 9.00 4.74
CA GLN A 356 22.35 8.05 5.45
C GLN A 356 23.59 8.71 6.11
N ASN A 357 23.88 9.98 5.80
CA ASN A 357 24.91 10.76 6.50
C ASN A 357 24.31 11.64 7.62
N GLY A 358 22.98 11.61 7.80
CA GLY A 358 22.27 12.40 8.79
C GLY A 358 22.46 11.86 10.21
N PHE A 359 22.35 12.74 11.20
CA PHE A 359 22.42 12.36 12.61
C PHE A 359 21.35 11.33 12.98
N PHE A 360 20.12 11.49 12.46
CA PHE A 360 19.01 10.59 12.75
C PHE A 360 19.30 9.14 12.31
N TYR A 361 19.70 8.93 11.07
CA TYR A 361 20.02 7.58 10.57
C TYR A 361 21.20 6.95 11.32
N ASN A 362 22.30 7.70 11.50
CA ASN A 362 23.49 7.18 12.17
C ASN A 362 23.19 6.79 13.63
N PHE A 363 22.42 7.60 14.35
CA PHE A 363 22.00 7.27 15.70
C PHE A 363 21.21 5.95 15.75
N LEU A 364 20.24 5.76 14.85
CA LEU A 364 19.46 4.53 14.80
C LEU A 364 20.31 3.30 14.43
N LYS A 365 21.28 3.50 13.54
CA LYS A 365 22.23 2.46 13.16
C LYS A 365 23.11 2.05 14.35
N ASP A 366 23.63 3.00 15.11
CA ASP A 366 24.45 2.72 16.30
C ASP A 366 23.65 1.91 17.35
N VAL A 367 22.38 2.27 17.57
CA VAL A 367 21.49 1.52 18.48
C VAL A 367 21.19 0.11 17.94
N ALA A 368 21.00 -0.03 16.63
CA ALA A 368 20.78 -1.33 16.00
C ALA A 368 22.02 -2.24 16.13
N GLU A 369 23.22 -1.68 15.97
CA GLU A 369 24.49 -2.39 16.17
C GLU A 369 24.71 -2.79 17.65
N GLU A 370 24.37 -1.93 18.61
CA GLU A 370 24.40 -2.23 20.05
C GLU A 370 23.52 -3.44 20.40
N LEU A 371 22.32 -3.51 19.79
CA LEU A 371 21.39 -4.61 19.95
C LEU A 371 21.71 -5.84 19.07
N LYS A 372 22.83 -5.81 18.35
CA LYS A 372 23.32 -6.88 17.47
C LYS A 372 22.34 -7.24 16.36
N PHE A 373 21.60 -6.25 15.86
CA PHE A 373 20.83 -6.40 14.64
C PHE A 373 21.74 -6.32 13.42
N SER A 374 21.22 -6.66 12.24
CA SER A 374 21.98 -6.50 11.00
C SER A 374 22.35 -5.04 10.78
N ALA A 375 23.64 -4.77 10.57
CA ALA A 375 24.14 -3.45 10.18
C ALA A 375 23.80 -3.10 8.72
N GLU A 376 23.42 -4.10 7.91
CA GLU A 376 22.97 -3.89 6.54
C GLU A 376 21.55 -3.36 6.49
N ASP A 377 21.42 -2.16 5.95
CA ASP A 377 20.16 -1.51 5.62
C ASP A 377 19.46 -2.27 4.48
N MET A 378 18.16 -2.50 4.63
CA MET A 378 17.35 -3.18 3.62
C MET A 378 16.46 -2.21 2.87
N LEU A 379 15.98 -2.61 1.69
CA LEU A 379 14.90 -1.88 1.04
C LEU A 379 13.59 -2.14 1.79
N ALA A 380 12.84 -1.09 2.11
CA ALA A 380 11.49 -1.25 2.66
C ALA A 380 10.65 -2.10 1.70
N PRO A 381 9.90 -3.09 2.21
CA PRO A 381 9.29 -4.11 1.36
C PRO A 381 8.23 -3.53 0.42
N ASN A 382 7.46 -2.56 0.91
CA ASN A 382 6.34 -1.93 0.23
C ASN A 382 6.34 -0.42 0.45
N CYS A 383 5.55 0.30 -0.36
CA CYS A 383 5.21 1.69 -0.08
C CYS A 383 4.47 1.77 1.27
N SER A 384 4.81 2.75 2.09
CA SER A 384 4.25 2.91 3.44
C SER A 384 4.01 4.38 3.76
N GLU A 385 3.65 4.65 5.02
CA GLU A 385 3.48 6.01 5.50
C GLU A 385 4.80 6.81 5.51
N ALA A 386 5.96 6.13 5.46
CA ALA A 386 7.26 6.78 5.31
C ALA A 386 7.30 7.67 4.05
N ASN A 387 6.69 7.22 2.95
CA ASN A 387 6.58 8.01 1.72
C ASN A 387 5.78 9.32 1.93
N VAL A 388 4.76 9.28 2.79
CA VAL A 388 3.90 10.43 3.09
C VAL A 388 4.65 11.43 3.98
N PHE A 389 5.28 10.95 5.06
CA PHE A 389 6.03 11.80 5.99
C PHE A 389 7.26 12.43 5.33
N GLN A 390 8.00 11.68 4.51
CA GLN A 390 9.16 12.22 3.77
C GLN A 390 8.77 13.32 2.80
N ARG A 391 7.63 13.20 2.11
CA ARG A 391 7.12 14.26 1.23
C ARG A 391 6.89 15.59 1.96
N LEU A 392 6.75 15.54 3.28
CA LEU A 392 6.53 16.70 4.15
C LEU A 392 7.81 17.13 4.87
N GLY A 393 8.96 16.60 4.46
CA GLY A 393 10.29 17.00 4.91
C GLY A 393 10.83 16.24 6.11
N ALA A 394 10.13 15.20 6.59
CA ALA A 394 10.61 14.41 7.73
C ALA A 394 11.57 13.29 7.29
N GLU A 395 12.69 13.13 8.00
CA GLU A 395 13.52 11.92 7.86
C GLU A 395 12.73 10.70 8.35
N SER A 396 12.58 9.69 7.50
CA SER A 396 11.66 8.58 7.72
C SER A 396 12.37 7.24 7.54
N ILE A 397 12.36 6.40 8.56
CA ILE A 397 12.96 5.06 8.53
C ILE A 397 11.88 4.03 8.85
N VAL A 398 11.85 2.96 8.06
CA VAL A 398 10.97 1.81 8.34
C VAL A 398 11.76 0.79 9.15
N PHE A 399 11.17 0.33 10.25
CA PHE A 399 11.75 -0.68 11.12
C PHE A 399 10.64 -1.42 11.86
N GLY A 400 10.80 -2.72 12.09
CA GLY A 400 9.93 -3.46 12.98
C GLY A 400 10.19 -4.96 12.99
N PRO A 401 9.52 -5.67 13.92
CA PRO A 401 9.57 -7.12 13.99
C PRO A 401 8.74 -7.77 12.88
N GLY A 402 9.04 -9.03 12.57
CA GLY A 402 8.29 -9.82 11.59
C GLY A 402 8.86 -9.77 10.17
N ASP A 403 8.31 -10.61 9.29
CA ASP A 403 8.74 -10.77 7.91
C ASP A 403 7.56 -10.53 6.95
N ILE A 404 7.74 -9.64 5.97
CA ILE A 404 6.72 -9.38 4.96
C ILE A 404 6.34 -10.64 4.18
N GLY A 405 7.27 -11.59 4.01
CA GLY A 405 7.00 -12.85 3.32
C GLY A 405 5.97 -13.73 4.04
N GLN A 406 5.70 -13.47 5.32
CA GLN A 406 4.72 -14.17 6.15
C GLN A 406 3.49 -13.30 6.47
N ALA A 407 3.56 -11.99 6.25
CA ALA A 407 2.44 -11.07 6.46
C ALA A 407 1.33 -11.25 5.42
N HIS A 408 0.11 -10.84 5.75
CA HIS A 408 -1.04 -10.84 4.83
C HIS A 408 -1.45 -12.24 4.32
N ALA A 409 -1.12 -13.27 5.08
CA ALA A 409 -1.44 -14.66 4.79
C ALA A 409 -2.01 -15.35 6.04
N SER A 410 -2.71 -16.48 5.86
CA SER A 410 -3.35 -17.19 6.97
C SER A 410 -2.38 -17.87 7.94
N LEU A 411 -1.09 -17.90 7.61
CA LEU A 411 0.01 -18.36 8.46
C LEU A 411 0.84 -17.20 9.01
N GLU A 412 0.31 -15.99 9.01
CA GLU A 412 0.98 -14.81 9.55
C GLU A 412 1.43 -15.05 11.00
N HIS A 413 2.72 -14.81 11.23
CA HIS A 413 3.35 -15.00 12.53
C HIS A 413 4.54 -14.08 12.76
N VAL A 414 4.88 -13.90 14.03
CA VAL A 414 6.05 -13.13 14.48
C VAL A 414 6.75 -13.85 15.62
N SER A 415 8.07 -13.75 15.68
CA SER A 415 8.87 -14.23 16.81
C SER A 415 8.64 -13.35 18.03
N THR A 416 8.30 -13.96 19.18
CA THR A 416 8.11 -13.24 20.45
C THR A 416 9.41 -12.60 20.92
N GLY A 417 10.55 -13.25 20.67
CA GLY A 417 11.87 -12.69 20.94
C GLY A 417 12.16 -11.45 20.09
N ASP A 418 11.68 -11.40 18.85
CA ASP A 418 11.85 -10.21 18.01
C ASP A 418 10.94 -9.06 18.43
N LEU A 419 9.74 -9.35 18.97
CA LEU A 419 8.89 -8.33 19.59
C LEU A 419 9.59 -7.65 20.78
N GLU A 420 10.22 -8.42 21.67
CA GLU A 420 10.94 -7.85 22.82
C GLU A 420 12.16 -7.04 22.38
N LYS A 421 12.92 -7.52 21.39
CA LYS A 421 14.04 -6.77 20.78
C LYS A 421 13.57 -5.46 20.15
N ALA A 422 12.45 -5.47 19.42
CA ALA A 422 11.89 -4.25 18.83
C ALA A 422 11.44 -3.25 19.89
N LYS A 423 10.78 -3.71 20.96
CA LYS A 423 10.41 -2.86 22.11
C LYS A 423 11.63 -2.21 22.74
N GLU A 424 12.70 -2.98 22.97
CA GLU A 424 13.95 -2.47 23.53
C GLU A 424 14.61 -1.43 22.62
N PHE A 425 14.64 -1.68 21.31
CA PHE A 425 15.13 -0.72 20.31
C PHE A 425 14.38 0.61 20.39
N TYR A 426 13.04 0.58 20.39
CA TYR A 426 12.24 1.80 20.50
C TYR A 426 12.47 2.52 21.82
N LYS A 427 12.57 1.79 22.92
CA LYS A 427 12.84 2.36 24.25
C LYS A 427 14.16 3.11 24.28
N ILE A 428 15.25 2.49 23.81
CA ILE A 428 16.58 3.11 23.79
C ILE A 428 16.56 4.43 22.99
N ILE A 429 15.84 4.46 21.87
CA ILE A 429 15.69 5.68 21.06
C ILE A 429 14.92 6.76 21.83
N MET A 430 13.80 6.40 22.44
CA MET A 430 13.02 7.32 23.27
C MET A 430 13.86 7.87 24.43
N GLU A 431 14.71 7.03 25.04
CA GLU A 431 15.53 7.43 26.18
C GLU A 431 16.71 8.33 25.79
N ARG A 432 17.39 8.02 24.68
CA ARG A 432 18.68 8.62 24.34
C ARG A 432 18.59 9.68 23.23
N TYR A 433 17.69 9.55 22.26
CA TYR A 433 17.54 10.54 21.18
C TYR A 433 16.71 11.75 21.62
N CYS A 434 15.74 11.52 22.52
CA CYS A 434 14.84 12.55 23.01
C CYS A 434 15.33 13.20 24.32
N GLN A 435 16.59 12.98 24.70
CA GLN A 435 17.17 13.45 25.95
C GLN A 435 17.60 14.91 25.91
#